data_AF-A0A2D6U431-F1
#
_entry.id   AF-A0A2D6U431-F1
#
_cell.length_a   1.000
_cell.length_b   1.000
_cell.length_c   1.000
_cell.angle_alpha   90.00
_cell.angle_beta   90.00
_cell.angle_gamma   90.00
#
_symmetry.space_group_name_H-M   'P 1'
#
loop_
_entity.id
_entity.type
_entity.pdbx_description
1 polymer ?
#
loop_
_entity_poly.entity_id
_entity_poly.type
_entity_poly.pdbx_seq_one_letter_code
_entity_poly.pdbx_strand_id
1 'polypeptide(L)'
;VTDVPHPVNSPEEYAVHATLCKTGIGNPVQCRWRAEEVGMWMDFLDLDGDGQPDSGTTGNENGGRVSYIHYAEPYPEMVDLSHVGYSDEPVHLTTAAVEVLSTSVGTGIIYLLDTTDYTMIDGQLRFEPKLVQDWEIPWAEDHCYGADCPINPDGDEWLLFSPHNLDSAYFETDESTDQSHGGGWDGRLYVSHYHAGLWVLDIETLVSPTNPNDKFATYSEATVAWYLPHGDDGVILESDFYEFSWVPFLWAVEHHNGITYASCISTGLYVMQLDIDTPYLGTTV
;
A
#
# COMPACT_ATOMS: atom_id res chain seq x y z
N VAL A 1 19.11 4.76 -19.92
CA VAL A 1 20.04 5.14 -18.84
C VAL A 1 20.94 6.26 -19.34
N THR A 2 20.82 7.47 -18.80
CA THR A 2 21.67 8.60 -19.16
C THR A 2 22.84 8.67 -18.18
N ASP A 3 24.09 8.74 -18.68
CA ASP A 3 25.32 9.00 -17.90
C ASP A 3 25.26 10.36 -17.18
N VAL A 4 24.45 10.45 -16.14
CA VAL A 4 24.31 11.67 -15.36
C VAL A 4 25.15 11.53 -14.10
N PRO A 5 26.18 12.38 -13.92
CA PRO A 5 27.00 12.35 -12.72
C PRO A 5 26.14 12.64 -11.48
N HIS A 6 26.17 11.74 -10.50
CA HIS A 6 25.66 12.04 -9.16
C HIS A 6 26.64 12.99 -8.45
N PRO A 7 26.16 14.12 -7.89
CA PRO A 7 27.02 15.07 -7.20
C PRO A 7 27.57 14.48 -5.90
N VAL A 8 28.75 14.95 -5.51
CA VAL A 8 29.52 14.45 -4.37
C VAL A 8 29.08 15.21 -3.11
N ASN A 9 27.85 14.96 -2.64
CA ASN A 9 27.31 15.37 -1.33
C ASN A 9 27.81 16.73 -0.77
N SER A 10 27.80 17.80 -1.58
CA SER A 10 28.13 19.16 -1.12
C SER A 10 26.90 20.07 -1.11
N PRO A 11 26.74 20.97 -0.12
CA PRO A 11 25.61 21.90 -0.05
C PRO A 11 25.47 22.80 -1.30
N GLU A 12 26.59 23.17 -1.92
CA GLU A 12 26.63 24.00 -3.13
C GLU A 12 26.08 23.26 -4.35
N GLU A 13 26.45 21.98 -4.53
CA GLU A 13 25.89 21.15 -5.60
C GLU A 13 24.39 20.91 -5.38
N TYR A 14 23.97 20.66 -4.12
CA TYR A 14 22.56 20.49 -3.79
C TYR A 14 21.72 21.71 -4.19
N ALA A 15 22.18 22.93 -3.86
CA ALA A 15 21.46 24.15 -4.17
C ALA A 15 21.26 24.34 -5.69
N VAL A 16 22.26 24.03 -6.51
CA VAL A 16 22.18 24.14 -7.96
C VAL A 16 21.19 23.12 -8.53
N HIS A 17 21.29 21.86 -8.12
CA HIS A 17 20.43 20.80 -8.63
C HIS A 17 18.97 20.91 -8.15
N ALA A 18 18.75 21.27 -6.89
CA ALA A 18 17.40 21.52 -6.36
C ALA A 18 16.75 22.72 -7.06
N THR A 19 17.52 23.79 -7.32
CA THR A 19 17.03 24.95 -8.09
C THR A 19 16.66 24.54 -9.50
N LEU A 20 17.53 23.80 -10.20
CA LEU A 20 17.27 23.34 -11.56
C LEU A 20 16.04 22.41 -11.63
N CYS A 21 15.91 21.47 -10.69
CA CYS A 21 14.75 20.60 -10.57
C CYS A 21 13.45 21.41 -10.37
N LYS A 22 13.46 22.36 -9.44
CA LYS A 22 12.31 23.23 -9.15
C LYS A 22 11.94 24.11 -10.34
N THR A 23 12.92 24.67 -11.04
CA THR A 23 12.68 25.48 -12.25
C THR A 23 12.23 24.65 -13.45
N GLY A 24 12.58 23.37 -13.48
CA GLY A 24 12.17 22.41 -14.50
C GLY A 24 10.87 21.67 -14.17
N ILE A 25 10.16 22.07 -13.11
CA ILE A 25 8.90 21.46 -12.66
C ILE A 25 9.04 19.93 -12.51
N GLY A 26 10.16 19.47 -11.96
CA GLY A 26 10.40 18.04 -11.75
C GLY A 26 10.72 17.22 -13.01
N ASN A 27 10.92 17.84 -14.18
CA ASN A 27 11.28 17.14 -15.41
C ASN A 27 12.53 16.26 -15.20
N PRO A 28 12.50 14.95 -15.50
CA PRO A 28 13.59 14.01 -15.21
C PRO A 28 14.91 14.33 -15.94
N VAL A 29 14.89 15.07 -17.05
CA VAL A 29 16.09 15.54 -17.75
C VAL A 29 16.81 16.64 -16.96
N GLN A 30 16.06 17.46 -16.23
CA GLN A 30 16.53 18.61 -15.47
C GLN A 30 16.68 18.31 -13.97
N CYS A 31 15.81 17.46 -13.42
CA CYS A 31 15.77 17.03 -12.03
C CYS A 31 16.63 15.78 -11.80
N ARG A 32 17.94 15.97 -11.92
CA ARG A 32 18.96 14.91 -11.83
C ARG A 32 19.31 14.47 -10.39
N TRP A 33 18.58 15.00 -9.40
CA TRP A 33 18.87 14.82 -7.96
C TRP A 33 17.79 14.02 -7.23
N ARG A 34 16.73 13.59 -7.91
CA ARG A 34 15.95 12.47 -7.37
C ARG A 34 16.90 11.27 -7.32
N ALA A 35 16.93 10.57 -6.18
CA ALA A 35 17.27 9.16 -6.25
C ALA A 35 16.29 8.57 -7.26
N GLU A 36 16.80 7.99 -8.35
CA GLU A 36 15.96 7.39 -9.40
C GLU A 36 14.92 6.45 -8.77
N GLU A 37 15.32 5.79 -7.68
CA GLU A 37 14.50 4.98 -6.77
C GLU A 37 13.21 5.69 -6.33
N VAL A 38 13.24 6.88 -5.74
CA VAL A 38 12.02 7.47 -5.15
C VAL A 38 10.93 7.72 -6.21
N GLY A 39 11.31 7.99 -7.47
CA GLY A 39 10.36 8.07 -8.58
C GLY A 39 9.84 6.70 -9.03
N MET A 40 10.75 5.74 -9.20
CA MET A 40 10.42 4.37 -9.66
C MET A 40 9.36 3.69 -8.80
N TRP A 41 9.35 3.96 -7.50
CA TRP A 41 8.42 3.29 -6.59
C TRP A 41 6.99 3.85 -6.70
N MET A 42 6.81 5.06 -7.25
CA MET A 42 5.51 5.72 -7.37
C MET A 42 4.90 5.62 -8.78
N ASP A 43 5.70 5.27 -9.79
CA ASP A 43 5.37 5.40 -11.21
C ASP A 43 4.79 4.11 -11.83
N PHE A 44 3.88 3.43 -11.14
CA PHE A 44 3.34 2.14 -11.59
C PHE A 44 1.94 2.19 -12.21
N LEU A 45 1.05 3.05 -11.71
CA LEU A 45 -0.34 3.10 -12.14
C LEU A 45 -0.62 4.25 -13.10
N ASP A 46 -1.50 3.97 -14.06
CA ASP A 46 -2.11 4.88 -15.03
C ASP A 46 -3.62 4.59 -15.01
N LEU A 47 -4.34 5.26 -14.09
CA LEU A 47 -5.76 5.02 -13.82
C LEU A 47 -6.66 5.82 -14.76
N ASP A 48 -6.17 6.94 -15.32
CA ASP A 48 -6.91 7.73 -16.31
C ASP A 48 -6.65 7.28 -17.77
N GLY A 49 -5.65 6.43 -17.98
CA GLY A 49 -5.33 5.80 -19.27
C GLY A 49 -4.65 6.75 -20.24
N ASP A 50 -4.04 7.84 -19.76
CA ASP A 50 -3.38 8.84 -20.59
C ASP A 50 -1.98 8.39 -21.07
N GLY A 51 -1.49 7.26 -20.57
CA GLY A 51 -0.20 6.68 -20.89
C GLY A 51 0.97 7.25 -20.08
N GLN A 52 0.69 8.05 -19.06
CA GLN A 52 1.63 8.50 -18.04
C GLN A 52 1.27 7.90 -16.68
N PRO A 53 2.25 7.74 -15.77
CA PRO A 53 1.93 7.38 -14.40
C PRO A 53 1.09 8.47 -13.72
N ASP A 54 0.21 8.09 -12.82
CA ASP A 54 -0.63 9.01 -12.07
C ASP A 54 0.10 9.75 -10.95
N SER A 55 1.37 9.39 -10.70
CA SER A 55 2.15 9.93 -9.60
C SER A 55 2.22 11.46 -9.63
N GLY A 56 2.51 12.07 -8.48
CA GLY A 56 2.59 13.52 -8.34
C GLY A 56 3.61 14.22 -9.24
N THR A 57 4.43 13.50 -10.01
CA THR A 57 5.34 14.07 -11.02
C THR A 57 4.71 14.30 -12.39
N THR A 58 3.62 13.62 -12.70
CA THR A 58 3.00 13.58 -14.03
C THR A 58 1.51 13.94 -14.00
N GLY A 59 0.78 13.62 -12.92
CA GLY A 59 -0.68 13.76 -12.84
C GLY A 59 -1.24 14.86 -11.91
N ASN A 60 -0.38 15.69 -11.29
CA ASN A 60 -0.71 16.41 -10.05
C ASN A 60 -1.70 17.60 -10.14
N GLU A 61 -2.39 17.79 -11.26
CA GLU A 61 -3.46 18.78 -11.39
C GLU A 61 -4.55 18.26 -12.35
N ASN A 62 -5.42 17.37 -11.86
CA ASN A 62 -6.65 16.86 -12.51
C ASN A 62 -6.52 15.64 -13.45
N GLY A 63 -6.18 14.47 -12.93
CA GLY A 63 -6.32 13.20 -13.69
C GLY A 63 -5.83 11.96 -12.94
N GLY A 64 -4.66 12.07 -12.30
CA GLY A 64 -4.02 10.95 -11.59
C GLY A 64 -4.36 10.90 -10.11
N ARG A 65 -4.93 9.78 -9.66
CA ARG A 65 -5.39 9.60 -8.27
C ARG A 65 -4.24 9.39 -7.29
N VAL A 66 -3.10 8.88 -7.76
CA VAL A 66 -1.92 8.52 -6.94
C VAL A 66 -1.03 9.73 -6.63
N SER A 67 -0.81 10.02 -5.35
CA SER A 67 0.01 11.16 -4.93
C SER A 67 1.48 10.82 -4.72
N TYR A 68 1.76 10.09 -3.64
CA TYR A 68 3.09 9.74 -3.17
C TYR A 68 3.02 8.51 -2.28
N ILE A 69 4.14 7.79 -2.14
CA ILE A 69 4.26 6.70 -1.17
C ILE A 69 4.30 7.28 0.24
N HIS A 70 3.32 6.91 1.05
CA HIS A 70 3.31 7.23 2.46
C HIS A 70 4.35 6.42 3.23
N TYR A 71 4.44 5.13 2.90
CA TYR A 71 5.22 4.13 3.63
C TYR A 71 5.50 2.92 2.76
N ALA A 72 6.61 2.22 3.02
CA ALA A 72 6.89 0.91 2.44
C ALA A 72 7.50 -0.03 3.49
N GLU A 73 7.11 -1.30 3.45
CA GLU A 73 7.55 -2.37 4.35
C GLU A 73 7.97 -3.62 3.58
N PRO A 74 9.14 -4.21 3.88
CA PRO A 74 9.46 -5.53 3.37
C PRO A 74 8.55 -6.57 4.01
N TYR A 75 8.10 -7.54 3.22
CA TYR A 75 7.47 -8.74 3.76
C TYR A 75 8.48 -9.50 4.62
N PRO A 76 8.08 -10.13 5.75
CA PRO A 76 9.02 -10.67 6.74
C PRO A 76 9.93 -11.77 6.21
N GLU A 77 9.53 -12.46 5.14
CA GLU A 77 10.27 -13.57 4.55
C GLU A 77 10.46 -13.41 3.03
N MET A 78 11.55 -13.98 2.53
CA MET A 78 11.70 -14.25 1.09
C MET A 78 10.80 -15.42 0.73
N VAL A 79 9.86 -15.23 -0.20
CA VAL A 79 8.83 -16.24 -0.47
C VAL A 79 9.11 -17.03 -1.74
N ASP A 80 8.89 -18.34 -1.68
CA ASP A 80 8.85 -19.21 -2.87
C ASP A 80 7.49 -19.04 -3.56
N LEU A 81 7.49 -18.53 -4.79
CA LEU A 81 6.30 -18.32 -5.61
C LEU A 81 6.33 -19.21 -6.88
N SER A 82 7.11 -20.28 -6.87
CA SER A 82 7.23 -21.19 -8.02
C SER A 82 5.96 -22.00 -8.27
N HIS A 83 5.21 -22.34 -7.21
CA HIS A 83 3.95 -23.06 -7.30
C HIS A 83 2.83 -22.28 -8.00
N VAL A 84 2.86 -20.95 -7.87
CA VAL A 84 1.97 -20.04 -8.64
C VAL A 84 2.57 -19.58 -9.98
N GLY A 85 3.78 -20.03 -10.30
CA GLY A 85 4.45 -19.78 -11.59
C GLY A 85 5.02 -18.36 -11.76
N TYR A 86 5.27 -17.64 -10.67
CA TYR A 86 5.80 -16.28 -10.71
C TYR A 86 7.34 -16.24 -10.86
N SER A 87 8.05 -17.03 -10.04
CA SER A 87 9.51 -17.09 -10.01
C SER A 87 9.99 -18.50 -9.63
N ASP A 88 11.10 -18.95 -10.22
CA ASP A 88 11.76 -20.22 -9.85
C ASP A 88 12.71 -20.07 -8.64
N GLU A 89 12.97 -18.83 -8.20
CA GLU A 89 13.81 -18.49 -7.05
C GLU A 89 13.01 -17.67 -6.02
N PRO A 90 13.38 -17.69 -4.72
CA PRO A 90 12.70 -16.91 -3.70
C PRO A 90 12.69 -15.41 -4.01
N VAL A 91 11.55 -14.77 -3.71
CA VAL A 91 11.26 -13.37 -4.05
C VAL A 91 11.23 -12.51 -2.80
N HIS A 92 11.86 -11.34 -2.85
CA HIS A 92 11.73 -10.31 -1.83
C HIS A 92 10.51 -9.44 -2.16
N LEU A 93 9.42 -9.61 -1.40
CA LEU A 93 8.23 -8.78 -1.55
C LEU A 93 8.33 -7.53 -0.67
N THR A 94 7.82 -6.42 -1.16
CA THR A 94 7.71 -5.17 -0.42
C THR A 94 6.36 -4.55 -0.68
N THR A 95 5.65 -4.18 0.38
CA THR A 95 4.38 -3.49 0.28
C THR A 95 4.62 -1.99 0.36
N ALA A 96 4.01 -1.20 -0.51
CA ALA A 96 4.05 0.26 -0.43
C ALA A 96 2.63 0.83 -0.36
N ALA A 97 2.35 1.62 0.66
CA ALA A 97 1.09 2.33 0.82
C ALA A 97 1.16 3.71 0.14
N VAL A 98 0.16 4.02 -0.66
CA VAL A 98 0.17 5.15 -1.57
C VAL A 98 -1.05 6.02 -1.28
N GLU A 99 -0.77 7.29 -0.98
CA GLU A 99 -1.82 8.30 -0.77
C GLU A 99 -2.51 8.63 -2.09
N VAL A 100 -3.81 8.87 -2.03
CA VAL A 100 -4.57 9.46 -3.13
C VAL A 100 -5.04 10.87 -2.77
N LEU A 101 -4.83 11.86 -3.65
CA LEU A 101 -5.23 13.26 -3.36
C LEU A 101 -6.69 13.55 -3.67
N SER A 102 -7.28 12.81 -4.61
CA SER A 102 -8.71 12.90 -4.90
C SER A 102 -9.37 11.66 -4.34
N THR A 103 -10.22 11.88 -3.35
CA THR A 103 -10.93 10.80 -2.67
C THR A 103 -12.27 10.52 -3.33
N SER A 104 -12.68 11.35 -4.30
CA SER A 104 -13.91 11.17 -5.10
C SER A 104 -14.06 9.79 -5.72
N VAL A 105 -12.95 9.03 -5.83
CA VAL A 105 -12.91 7.61 -6.15
C VAL A 105 -11.91 6.97 -5.17
N GLY A 106 -12.40 6.12 -4.26
CA GLY A 106 -11.59 5.30 -3.36
C GLY A 106 -10.87 6.00 -2.21
N THR A 107 -10.28 5.19 -1.33
CA THR A 107 -9.60 5.63 -0.11
C THR A 107 -8.18 5.08 -0.04
N GLY A 108 -7.43 5.13 -1.14
CA GLY A 108 -6.00 4.80 -1.16
C GLY A 108 -5.64 3.46 -1.79
N ILE A 109 -4.39 3.34 -2.22
CA ILE A 109 -3.85 2.21 -2.97
C ILE A 109 -2.65 1.58 -2.24
N ILE A 110 -2.53 0.27 -2.34
CA ILE A 110 -1.37 -0.51 -1.93
C ILE A 110 -0.68 -1.07 -3.19
N TYR A 111 0.65 -1.02 -3.23
CA TYR A 111 1.45 -1.78 -4.19
C TYR A 111 2.09 -2.98 -3.51
N LEU A 112 1.98 -4.14 -4.14
CA LEU A 112 2.84 -5.29 -3.87
C LEU A 112 3.97 -5.27 -4.91
N LEU A 113 5.20 -5.09 -4.43
CA LEU A 113 6.39 -4.94 -5.27
C LEU A 113 7.31 -6.15 -5.10
N ASP A 114 7.85 -6.64 -6.21
CA ASP A 114 9.03 -7.49 -6.22
C ASP A 114 10.26 -6.58 -6.20
N THR A 115 11.04 -6.66 -5.12
CA THR A 115 12.27 -5.90 -4.92
C THR A 115 13.49 -6.82 -4.79
N THR A 116 13.41 -8.01 -5.40
CA THR A 116 14.50 -9.01 -5.41
C THR A 116 15.73 -8.50 -6.15
N ASP A 117 15.51 -7.89 -7.32
CA ASP A 117 16.59 -7.40 -8.16
C ASP A 117 17.14 -6.09 -7.63
N TYR A 118 18.47 -5.95 -7.72
CA TYR A 118 19.16 -4.72 -7.39
C TYR A 118 20.39 -4.52 -8.27
N THR A 119 20.78 -3.27 -8.45
CA THR A 119 22.02 -2.87 -9.10
C THR A 119 22.92 -2.10 -8.15
N MET A 120 24.21 -2.10 -8.46
CA MET A 120 25.20 -1.30 -7.76
C MET A 120 25.66 -0.17 -8.68
N ILE A 121 25.27 1.07 -8.36
CA ILE A 121 25.64 2.26 -9.12
C ILE A 121 26.43 3.18 -8.21
N ASP A 122 27.67 3.52 -8.59
CA ASP A 122 28.58 4.37 -7.80
C ASP A 122 28.77 3.92 -6.34
N GLY A 123 28.72 2.61 -6.10
CA GLY A 123 28.87 2.02 -4.76
C GLY A 123 27.60 2.09 -3.89
N GLN A 124 26.47 2.55 -4.45
CA GLN A 124 25.16 2.52 -3.81
C GLN A 124 24.35 1.35 -4.34
N LEU A 125 23.68 0.63 -3.44
CA LEU A 125 22.70 -0.40 -3.79
C LEU A 125 21.40 0.28 -4.20
N ARG A 126 20.84 -0.15 -5.33
CA ARG A 126 19.57 0.34 -5.86
C ARG A 126 18.66 -0.83 -6.14
N PHE A 127 17.50 -0.89 -5.50
CA PHE A 127 16.48 -1.87 -5.87
C PHE A 127 15.92 -1.56 -7.26
N GLU A 128 15.55 -2.61 -7.99
CA GLU A 128 14.85 -2.55 -9.27
C GLU A 128 13.40 -3.04 -9.06
N PRO A 129 12.55 -2.25 -8.38
CA PRO A 129 11.21 -2.68 -8.02
C PRO A 129 10.36 -2.94 -9.25
N LYS A 130 9.56 -4.00 -9.20
CA LYS A 130 8.55 -4.32 -10.21
C LYS A 130 7.20 -4.41 -9.51
N LEU A 131 6.17 -3.81 -10.09
CA LEU A 131 4.81 -4.04 -9.62
C LEU A 131 4.47 -5.52 -9.88
N VAL A 132 4.22 -6.26 -8.79
CA VAL A 132 3.56 -7.56 -8.86
C VAL A 132 2.08 -7.30 -9.12
N GLN A 133 1.46 -6.52 -8.23
CA GLN A 133 0.07 -6.15 -8.33
C GLN A 133 -0.24 -4.91 -7.47
N ASP A 134 -1.23 -4.14 -7.88
CA ASP A 134 -1.83 -3.10 -7.05
C ASP A 134 -3.11 -3.57 -6.38
N TRP A 135 -3.49 -2.92 -5.29
CA TRP A 135 -4.73 -3.19 -4.60
C TRP A 135 -5.37 -1.90 -4.09
N GLU A 136 -6.69 -1.82 -4.23
CA GLU A 136 -7.54 -0.81 -3.62
C GLU A 136 -8.80 -1.50 -3.09
N ILE A 137 -9.55 -0.84 -2.20
CA ILE A 137 -10.85 -1.34 -1.75
C ILE A 137 -11.68 -1.75 -2.99
N PRO A 138 -12.18 -2.99 -3.10
CA PRO A 138 -12.74 -3.48 -4.37
C PRO A 138 -14.00 -2.75 -4.84
N TRP A 139 -14.54 -1.89 -3.98
CA TRP A 139 -15.78 -1.11 -4.12
C TRP A 139 -15.49 0.37 -3.86
N ALA A 140 -14.23 0.78 -4.06
CA ALA A 140 -13.71 2.13 -3.83
C ALA A 140 -14.52 3.21 -4.56
N GLU A 141 -15.08 2.90 -5.74
CA GLU A 141 -15.96 3.84 -6.45
C GLU A 141 -17.24 4.17 -5.66
N ASP A 142 -17.70 3.25 -4.81
CA ASP A 142 -18.85 3.40 -3.92
C ASP A 142 -18.45 3.81 -2.49
N HIS A 143 -17.15 3.84 -2.18
CA HIS A 143 -16.58 4.15 -0.87
C HIS A 143 -15.52 5.24 -1.03
N CYS A 144 -15.96 6.50 -1.02
CA CYS A 144 -15.09 7.68 -1.02
C CYS A 144 -15.09 8.38 0.36
N TYR A 145 -14.06 9.16 0.67
CA TYR A 145 -13.99 9.99 1.88
C TYR A 145 -13.07 11.20 1.70
N GLY A 146 -13.57 12.43 1.82
CA GLY A 146 -12.75 13.64 1.69
C GLY A 146 -13.53 14.81 1.09
N ALA A 147 -12.88 15.94 0.81
CA ALA A 147 -13.59 17.19 0.52
C ALA A 147 -14.38 17.12 -0.79
N ASP A 148 -13.87 16.31 -1.72
CA ASP A 148 -14.39 16.08 -3.06
C ASP A 148 -15.29 14.84 -3.18
N CYS A 149 -15.50 14.09 -2.09
CA CYS A 149 -16.36 12.91 -2.07
C CYS A 149 -17.85 13.29 -1.92
N PRO A 150 -18.74 12.87 -2.84
CA PRO A 150 -20.17 13.15 -2.74
C PRO A 150 -20.91 12.37 -1.65
N ILE A 151 -20.35 11.25 -1.19
CA ILE A 151 -20.98 10.33 -0.21
C ILE A 151 -20.64 10.75 1.23
N ASN A 152 -19.36 10.98 1.50
CA ASN A 152 -18.79 11.36 2.80
C ASN A 152 -17.91 12.61 2.66
N PRO A 153 -18.51 13.80 2.44
CA PRO A 153 -17.75 15.03 2.26
C PRO A 153 -17.12 15.48 3.58
N ASP A 154 -15.79 15.51 3.64
CA ASP A 154 -15.03 16.03 4.78
C ASP A 154 -13.80 16.82 4.32
N GLY A 155 -13.78 18.11 4.62
CA GLY A 155 -12.69 19.03 4.22
C GLY A 155 -11.45 18.95 5.10
N ASP A 156 -11.55 18.29 6.25
CA ASP A 156 -10.43 18.03 7.14
C ASP A 156 -9.75 16.73 6.68
N GLU A 157 -9.08 16.79 5.53
CA GLU A 157 -8.40 15.63 4.94
C GLU A 157 -7.17 15.25 5.77
N TRP A 158 -7.19 14.04 6.32
CA TRP A 158 -6.03 13.38 6.90
C TRP A 158 -5.52 12.30 5.93
N LEU A 159 -4.23 11.98 6.07
CA LEU A 159 -3.57 10.89 5.36
C LEU A 159 -4.41 9.62 5.42
N LEU A 160 -4.53 8.88 4.33
CA LEU A 160 -5.36 7.69 4.26
C LEU A 160 -4.61 6.46 4.81
N PHE A 161 -3.29 6.48 4.67
CA PHE A 161 -2.40 5.47 5.23
C PHE A 161 -1.35 6.05 6.17
N SER A 162 -0.81 5.18 7.00
CA SER A 162 0.29 5.46 7.90
C SER A 162 1.08 4.18 8.19
N PRO A 163 2.36 4.24 8.62
CA PRO A 163 3.18 3.05 8.79
C PRO A 163 2.61 2.01 9.76
N HIS A 164 1.80 2.42 10.72
CA HIS A 164 1.16 1.51 11.69
C HIS A 164 -0.16 0.92 11.19
N ASN A 165 -0.59 1.30 9.98
CA ASN A 165 -1.81 0.80 9.38
C ASN A 165 -1.63 -0.48 8.60
N LEU A 166 -0.41 -1.00 8.50
CA LEU A 166 -0.11 -2.23 7.80
C LEU A 166 0.59 -3.19 8.73
N ASP A 167 0.19 -4.44 8.66
CA ASP A 167 0.96 -5.55 9.21
C ASP A 167 0.96 -6.70 8.23
N SER A 168 1.94 -7.60 8.34
CA SER A 168 2.11 -8.71 7.43
C SER A 168 2.44 -9.99 8.20
N ALA A 169 1.85 -11.11 7.77
CA ALA A 169 2.03 -12.38 8.45
C ALA A 169 2.30 -13.51 7.46
N TYR A 170 3.40 -14.21 7.70
CA TYR A 170 3.82 -15.41 7.00
C TYR A 170 3.48 -16.65 7.82
N PHE A 171 2.69 -17.55 7.25
CA PHE A 171 2.29 -18.79 7.91
C PHE A 171 2.90 -19.96 7.17
N GLU A 172 3.73 -20.77 7.84
CA GLU A 172 4.09 -22.09 7.30
C GLU A 172 2.86 -23.01 7.35
N THR A 173 2.59 -23.73 6.26
CA THR A 173 1.42 -24.61 6.15
C THR A 173 1.79 -26.07 5.93
N ASP A 174 0.86 -26.96 6.29
CA ASP A 174 0.90 -28.38 5.96
C ASP A 174 -0.46 -28.85 5.40
N GLU A 175 -0.56 -30.10 4.94
CA GLU A 175 -1.78 -30.66 4.32
C GLU A 175 -3.07 -30.49 5.15
N SER A 176 -2.97 -30.19 6.46
CA SER A 176 -4.10 -30.02 7.36
C SER A 176 -4.51 -28.57 7.63
N THR A 177 -3.62 -27.60 7.36
CA THR A 177 -3.84 -26.17 7.61
C THR A 177 -3.75 -25.31 6.35
N ASP A 178 -3.28 -25.90 5.25
CA ASP A 178 -2.96 -25.22 4.01
C ASP A 178 -4.19 -24.58 3.34
N GLN A 179 -4.11 -23.27 3.15
CA GLN A 179 -5.05 -22.48 2.38
C GLN A 179 -4.36 -21.77 1.21
N SER A 180 -3.09 -22.13 0.97
CA SER A 180 -2.26 -21.55 -0.06
C SER A 180 -2.75 -21.95 -1.44
N HIS A 181 -2.14 -21.35 -2.46
CA HIS A 181 -2.38 -21.72 -3.85
C HIS A 181 -1.54 -22.95 -4.28
N GLY A 182 -1.32 -23.89 -3.35
CA GLY A 182 -0.57 -25.13 -3.56
C GLY A 182 0.91 -25.05 -3.15
N GLY A 183 1.26 -24.04 -2.35
CA GLY A 183 2.56 -23.87 -1.72
C GLY A 183 2.65 -24.56 -0.36
N GLY A 184 3.71 -24.24 0.39
CA GLY A 184 3.89 -24.66 1.79
C GLY A 184 3.75 -23.51 2.77
N TRP A 185 3.12 -22.42 2.35
CA TRP A 185 2.95 -21.22 3.15
C TRP A 185 1.74 -20.40 2.69
N ASP A 186 1.11 -19.68 3.62
CA ASP A 186 0.13 -18.63 3.34
C ASP A 186 0.74 -17.27 3.70
N GLY A 187 0.37 -16.22 2.96
CA GLY A 187 0.81 -14.87 3.29
C GLY A 187 -0.31 -13.85 3.28
N ARG A 188 -0.35 -13.02 4.31
CA ARG A 188 -1.42 -12.04 4.49
C ARG A 188 -0.88 -10.64 4.75
N LEU A 189 -1.63 -9.67 4.23
CA LEU A 189 -1.48 -8.25 4.60
C LEU A 189 -2.73 -7.82 5.35
N TYR A 190 -2.54 -7.26 6.54
CA TYR A 190 -3.58 -6.63 7.33
C TYR A 190 -3.48 -5.13 7.09
N VAL A 191 -4.37 -4.61 6.24
CA VAL A 191 -4.36 -3.22 5.78
C VAL A 191 -5.51 -2.49 6.46
N SER A 192 -5.18 -1.67 7.45
CA SER A 192 -6.13 -0.73 8.02
C SER A 192 -6.06 0.63 7.31
N HIS A 193 -7.13 1.39 7.47
CA HIS A 193 -7.30 2.69 6.87
C HIS A 193 -8.00 3.59 7.88
N TYR A 194 -7.52 4.82 8.04
CA TYR A 194 -8.07 5.74 9.03
C TYR A 194 -9.57 5.94 8.87
N HIS A 195 -10.11 5.96 7.67
CA HIS A 195 -11.52 6.29 7.42
C HIS A 195 -12.33 5.18 6.74
N ALA A 196 -11.75 3.99 6.56
CA ALA A 196 -12.38 2.92 5.80
C ALA A 196 -12.37 1.59 6.55
N GLY A 197 -11.52 1.39 7.55
CA GLY A 197 -11.51 0.23 8.43
C GLY A 197 -10.37 -0.75 8.15
N LEU A 198 -10.51 -2.05 8.47
CA LEU A 198 -9.52 -3.11 8.25
C LEU A 198 -9.87 -4.07 7.09
N TRP A 199 -8.94 -4.27 6.17
CA TRP A 199 -9.01 -5.15 5.01
C TRP A 199 -7.87 -6.16 5.10
N VAL A 200 -8.15 -7.44 4.83
CA VAL A 200 -7.15 -8.51 4.90
C VAL A 200 -6.97 -9.09 3.52
N LEU A 201 -5.74 -9.06 3.03
CA LEU A 201 -5.37 -9.41 1.67
C LEU A 201 -4.55 -10.69 1.66
N ASP A 202 -4.86 -11.58 0.72
CA ASP A 202 -4.08 -12.77 0.42
C ASP A 202 -3.00 -12.46 -0.63
N ILE A 203 -1.73 -12.73 -0.29
CA ILE A 203 -0.58 -12.38 -1.13
C ILE A 203 -0.51 -13.25 -2.38
N GLU A 204 -0.78 -14.55 -2.26
CA GLU A 204 -0.70 -15.47 -3.40
C GLU A 204 -1.76 -15.14 -4.45
N THR A 205 -2.94 -14.72 -4.00
CA THR A 205 -4.02 -14.22 -4.86
C THR A 205 -3.62 -12.92 -5.55
N LEU A 206 -2.93 -12.00 -4.87
CA LEU A 206 -2.40 -10.79 -5.53
C LEU A 206 -1.35 -11.14 -6.59
N VAL A 207 -0.49 -12.14 -6.34
CA VAL A 207 0.54 -12.59 -7.29
C VAL A 207 -0.06 -13.31 -8.50
N SER A 208 -1.06 -14.17 -8.28
CA SER A 208 -1.65 -15.03 -9.31
C SER A 208 -3.17 -15.05 -9.22
N PRO A 209 -3.84 -13.93 -9.55
CA PRO A 209 -5.29 -13.85 -9.52
C PRO A 209 -5.91 -14.65 -10.66
N THR A 210 -7.17 -15.06 -10.50
CA THR A 210 -7.91 -15.77 -11.56
C THR A 210 -8.11 -14.89 -12.80
N ASN A 211 -8.31 -13.58 -12.61
CA ASN A 211 -8.58 -12.62 -13.69
C ASN A 211 -7.64 -11.41 -13.64
N PRO A 212 -6.34 -11.54 -13.99
CA PRO A 212 -5.34 -10.49 -13.81
C PRO A 212 -5.59 -9.21 -14.61
N ASN A 213 -6.45 -9.26 -15.64
CA ASN A 213 -6.82 -8.08 -16.44
C ASN A 213 -8.06 -7.36 -15.90
N ASP A 214 -8.73 -7.90 -14.88
CA ASP A 214 -9.88 -7.30 -14.22
C ASP A 214 -9.46 -6.91 -12.79
N LYS A 215 -9.20 -5.61 -12.61
CA LYS A 215 -8.73 -5.05 -11.35
C LYS A 215 -9.72 -5.29 -10.22
N PHE A 216 -11.00 -5.02 -10.43
CA PHE A 216 -12.01 -5.19 -9.38
C PHE A 216 -12.24 -6.65 -9.02
N ALA A 217 -12.21 -7.55 -10.01
CA ALA A 217 -12.25 -8.98 -9.74
C ALA A 217 -11.03 -9.41 -8.92
N THR A 218 -9.83 -8.95 -9.29
CA THR A 218 -8.60 -9.24 -8.55
C THR A 218 -8.64 -8.69 -7.13
N TYR A 219 -9.03 -7.44 -6.93
CA TYR A 219 -9.10 -6.83 -5.59
C TYR A 219 -10.10 -7.59 -4.72
N SER A 220 -11.26 -7.96 -5.28
CA SER A 220 -12.28 -8.74 -4.56
C SER A 220 -11.81 -10.14 -4.22
N GLU A 221 -11.12 -10.81 -5.16
CA GLU A 221 -10.57 -12.15 -4.97
C GLU A 221 -9.51 -12.16 -3.87
N ALA A 222 -8.60 -11.17 -3.89
CA ALA A 222 -7.54 -11.04 -2.90
C ALA A 222 -8.04 -10.63 -1.51
N THR A 223 -9.21 -10.00 -1.40
CA THR A 223 -9.75 -9.56 -0.11
C THR A 223 -10.45 -10.72 0.59
N VAL A 224 -9.76 -11.36 1.54
CA VAL A 224 -10.29 -12.54 2.26
C VAL A 224 -11.10 -12.18 3.49
N ALA A 225 -10.93 -10.99 4.05
CA ALA A 225 -11.75 -10.47 5.14
C ALA A 225 -11.76 -8.94 5.17
N TRP A 226 -12.78 -8.37 5.82
CA TRP A 226 -12.81 -6.95 6.14
C TRP A 226 -13.61 -6.68 7.43
N TYR A 227 -13.34 -5.54 8.05
CA TYR A 227 -14.05 -5.03 9.20
C TYR A 227 -14.24 -3.51 9.09
N LEU A 228 -15.50 -3.09 9.01
CA LEU A 228 -15.88 -1.69 9.15
C LEU A 228 -16.08 -1.37 10.63
N PRO A 229 -15.26 -0.50 11.24
CA PRO A 229 -15.59 0.03 12.54
C PRO A 229 -16.90 0.83 12.43
N HIS A 230 -17.68 0.82 13.49
CA HIS A 230 -18.92 1.60 13.58
C HIS A 230 -18.97 2.34 14.91
N GLY A 231 -19.41 3.60 14.85
CA GLY A 231 -19.97 4.32 15.98
C GLY A 231 -21.50 4.17 16.00
N ASP A 232 -22.16 4.76 16.99
CA ASP A 232 -23.62 4.89 16.95
C ASP A 232 -24.01 5.84 15.80
N ASP A 233 -24.93 5.41 14.91
CA ASP A 233 -25.37 6.19 13.75
C ASP A 233 -25.73 7.64 14.11
N GLY A 234 -25.08 8.61 13.46
CA GLY A 234 -25.33 10.04 13.63
C GLY A 234 -24.80 10.66 14.93
N VAL A 235 -24.00 9.91 15.71
CA VAL A 235 -23.31 10.41 16.89
C VAL A 235 -21.86 10.72 16.53
N ILE A 236 -21.45 11.96 16.74
CA ILE A 236 -20.05 12.37 16.60
C ILE A 236 -19.23 11.67 17.68
N LEU A 237 -18.10 11.08 17.28
CA LEU A 237 -17.21 10.39 18.22
C LEU A 237 -16.34 11.42 18.94
N GLU A 238 -16.55 11.59 20.24
CA GLU A 238 -15.74 12.51 21.05
C GLU A 238 -14.33 11.95 21.29
N SER A 239 -13.30 12.79 21.11
CA SER A 239 -11.90 12.48 21.41
C SER A 239 -11.24 13.69 22.09
N ASP A 240 -10.40 13.43 23.10
CA ASP A 240 -9.67 14.46 23.84
C ASP A 240 -8.54 15.11 23.00
N PHE A 241 -8.19 14.53 21.85
CA PHE A 241 -7.00 14.91 21.08
C PHE A 241 -7.28 15.33 19.63
N TYR A 242 -8.38 14.87 19.05
CA TYR A 242 -8.70 15.07 17.63
C TYR A 242 -10.20 15.27 17.44
N GLU A 243 -10.58 16.10 16.46
CA GLU A 243 -11.97 16.19 16.00
C GLU A 243 -12.17 15.12 14.92
N PHE A 244 -12.66 13.95 15.34
CA PHE A 244 -13.15 12.95 14.41
C PHE A 244 -14.61 13.27 14.12
N SER A 245 -15.01 13.26 12.86
CA SER A 245 -16.41 13.39 12.45
C SER A 245 -17.23 12.19 12.98
N TRP A 246 -18.13 11.62 12.18
CA TRP A 246 -18.86 10.41 12.54
C TRP A 246 -18.15 9.11 12.08
N VAL A 247 -17.05 9.22 11.33
CA VAL A 247 -16.33 8.07 10.77
C VAL A 247 -15.29 7.56 11.77
N PRO A 248 -15.31 6.27 12.14
CA PRO A 248 -14.33 5.74 13.09
C PRO A 248 -12.91 5.73 12.52
N PHE A 249 -11.93 5.90 13.41
CA PHE A 249 -10.54 6.16 13.07
C PHE A 249 -9.63 4.98 13.43
N LEU A 250 -9.40 4.01 12.53
CA LEU A 250 -8.47 2.91 12.80
C LEU A 250 -7.02 3.37 12.69
N TRP A 251 -6.43 3.71 13.83
CA TRP A 251 -5.05 4.17 13.89
C TRP A 251 -4.06 3.05 13.62
N ALA A 252 -4.22 1.83 14.12
CA ALA A 252 -3.23 0.80 13.87
C ALA A 252 -3.85 -0.59 13.71
N VAL A 253 -3.14 -1.47 13.03
CA VAL A 253 -3.42 -2.90 13.00
C VAL A 253 -2.15 -3.68 13.31
N GLU A 254 -2.31 -4.76 14.07
CA GLU A 254 -1.27 -5.74 14.37
C GLU A 254 -1.91 -7.11 14.41
N HIS A 255 -1.32 -8.10 13.74
CA HIS A 255 -1.70 -9.49 13.82
C HIS A 255 -0.68 -10.23 14.68
N HIS A 256 -1.16 -10.96 15.67
CA HIS A 256 -0.31 -11.76 16.55
C HIS A 256 -1.00 -13.05 16.99
N ASN A 257 -0.33 -14.19 16.80
CA ASN A 257 -0.81 -15.52 17.20
C ASN A 257 -2.23 -15.87 16.72
N GLY A 258 -2.59 -15.54 15.47
CA GLY A 258 -3.89 -15.82 14.88
C GLY A 258 -5.01 -14.87 15.34
N ILE A 259 -4.65 -13.74 15.94
CA ILE A 259 -5.57 -12.71 16.41
C ILE A 259 -5.13 -11.37 15.82
N THR A 260 -6.07 -10.65 15.20
CA THR A 260 -5.87 -9.29 14.70
C THR A 260 -6.36 -8.27 15.71
N TYR A 261 -5.50 -7.31 16.04
CA TYR A 261 -5.75 -6.20 16.93
C TYR A 261 -5.83 -4.93 16.09
N ALA A 262 -6.98 -4.26 16.08
CA ALA A 262 -7.13 -2.96 15.43
C ALA A 262 -7.42 -1.87 16.45
N SER A 263 -6.49 -0.93 16.59
CA SER A 263 -6.61 0.19 17.52
C SER A 263 -7.35 1.34 16.86
N CYS A 264 -8.57 1.61 17.30
CA CYS A 264 -9.33 2.78 16.89
C CYS A 264 -9.20 3.90 17.93
N ILE A 265 -8.83 5.11 17.51
CA ILE A 265 -8.70 6.23 18.45
C ILE A 265 -10.07 6.61 19.00
N SER A 266 -11.11 6.52 18.17
CA SER A 266 -12.44 7.00 18.52
C SER A 266 -13.30 5.98 19.28
N THR A 267 -13.11 4.68 19.04
CA THR A 267 -13.96 3.63 19.63
C THR A 267 -13.21 2.58 20.45
N GLY A 268 -11.86 2.63 20.49
CA GLY A 268 -11.02 1.73 21.27
C GLY A 268 -10.47 0.55 20.50
N LEU A 269 -10.13 -0.54 21.19
CA LEU A 269 -9.47 -1.70 20.61
C LEU A 269 -10.48 -2.73 20.11
N TYR A 270 -10.36 -3.10 18.83
CA TYR A 270 -11.03 -4.25 18.25
C TYR A 270 -10.10 -5.46 18.27
N VAL A 271 -10.60 -6.60 18.75
CA VAL A 271 -9.88 -7.88 18.78
C VAL A 271 -10.68 -8.86 17.95
N MET A 272 -10.09 -9.30 16.84
CA MET A 272 -10.73 -10.11 15.82
C MET A 272 -9.96 -11.41 15.65
N GLN A 273 -10.70 -12.50 15.45
CA GLN A 273 -10.15 -13.80 15.07
C GLN A 273 -10.81 -14.18 13.77
N LEU A 274 -10.04 -14.32 12.71
CA LEU A 274 -10.59 -14.72 11.42
C LEU A 274 -10.72 -16.24 11.40
N ASP A 275 -11.81 -16.74 10.82
CA ASP A 275 -12.00 -18.18 10.63
C ASP A 275 -10.81 -18.78 9.84
N ILE A 276 -10.32 -18.02 8.86
CA ILE A 276 -9.19 -18.32 7.98
C ILE A 276 -7.86 -18.42 8.74
N ASP A 277 -7.73 -17.72 9.88
CA ASP A 277 -6.53 -17.70 10.74
C ASP A 277 -6.61 -18.69 11.91
N THR A 278 -7.75 -19.36 12.11
CA THR A 278 -7.93 -20.35 13.19
C THR A 278 -6.80 -21.38 13.29
N PRO A 279 -6.27 -21.93 12.17
CA PRO A 279 -5.17 -22.88 12.24
C PRO A 279 -3.88 -22.32 12.87
N TYR A 280 -3.72 -20.99 12.88
CA TYR A 280 -2.54 -20.27 13.34
C TYR A 280 -2.67 -19.75 14.78
N LEU A 281 -3.69 -20.18 15.53
CA LEU A 281 -3.82 -19.82 16.93
C LEU A 281 -2.65 -20.37 17.76
N GLY A 282 -1.89 -19.46 18.37
CA GLY A 282 -0.76 -19.80 19.25
C GLY A 282 0.55 -20.10 18.52
N THR A 283 0.62 -19.90 17.20
CA THR A 283 1.89 -19.85 16.47
C THR A 283 2.53 -18.49 16.68
N THR A 284 3.84 -18.44 16.93
CA THR A 284 4.59 -17.18 16.99
C THR A 284 4.83 -16.70 15.56
N VAL A 285 3.81 -16.06 15.00
CA VAL A 285 3.88 -15.22 13.80
C VAL A 285 3.72 -13.79 14.26
#